data_AF-A0A6G1WVJ9-F1
#
_entry.id   AF-A0A6G1WVJ9-F1
#
_cell.length_a   1.000
_cell.length_b   1.000
_cell.length_c   1.000
_cell.angle_alpha   90.00
_cell.angle_beta   90.00
_cell.angle_gamma   90.00
#
_symmetry.space_group_name_H-M   'P 1'
#
loop_
_entity.id
_entity.type
_entity.pdbx_description
1 polymer ?
#
loop_
_entity_poly.entity_id
_entity_poly.type
_entity_poly.pdbx_seq_one_letter_code
_entity_poly.pdbx_strand_id
1 'polypeptide(L)' 'MTTSPIITAWESLPLDIRRAAEEAVGHLRPMSHAEILLVIAQAIAKERQRSKISQHDGGKRG' A
#
# COMPACT_ATOMS: atom_id res chain seq x y z
N MET A 1 -4.98 -28.59 -5.41
CA MET A 1 -5.30 -27.56 -4.40
C MET A 1 -5.85 -26.36 -5.13
N THR A 2 -7.08 -25.93 -4.83
CA THR A 2 -7.64 -24.68 -5.36
C THR A 2 -7.06 -23.51 -4.57
N THR A 3 -6.27 -22.67 -5.22
CA THR A 3 -5.76 -21.44 -4.63
C THR A 3 -6.94 -20.53 -4.28
N SER A 4 -6.95 -19.97 -3.06
CA SER A 4 -7.97 -19.01 -2.66
C SER A 4 -7.94 -17.79 -3.60
N PRO A 5 -9.09 -17.27 -4.06
CA PRO A 5 -9.14 -16.07 -4.90
C PRO A 5 -8.39 -14.87 -4.29
N ILE A 6 -8.37 -14.77 -2.97
CA ILE A 6 -7.62 -13.73 -2.23
C ILE A 6 -6.12 -13.93 -2.38
N ILE A 7 -5.64 -15.18 -2.29
CA ILE A 7 -4.21 -15.50 -2.48
C ILE A 7 -3.81 -15.20 -3.91
N THR A 8 -4.63 -15.58 -4.90
CA THR A 8 -4.35 -15.27 -6.32
C THR A 8 -4.32 -13.77 -6.57
N ALA A 9 -5.26 -13.01 -6.02
CA ALA A 9 -5.26 -11.55 -6.14
C ALA A 9 -4.01 -10.93 -5.47
N TRP A 10 -3.63 -11.41 -4.28
CA TRP A 10 -2.41 -10.99 -3.59
C TRP A 10 -1.17 -11.26 -4.44
N GLU A 11 -1.00 -12.48 -4.93
CA GLU A 11 0.16 -12.90 -5.74
C GLU A 11 0.26 -12.17 -7.09
N SER A 12 -0.87 -11.71 -7.65
CA SER A 12 -0.89 -10.90 -8.87
C SER A 12 -0.38 -9.47 -8.69
N LEU A 13 -0.24 -8.99 -7.45
CA LEU A 13 0.29 -7.66 -7.19
C LEU A 13 1.79 -7.57 -7.50
N PRO A 14 2.27 -6.41 -8.02
CA PRO A 14 3.69 -6.14 -8.17
C PRO A 14 4.47 -6.39 -6.87
N LEU A 15 5.72 -6.87 -6.99
CA LEU A 15 6.54 -7.27 -5.85
C LEU A 15 6.79 -6.11 -4.87
N ASP A 16 6.98 -4.89 -5.38
CA ASP A 16 7.16 -3.68 -4.59
C ASP A 16 5.90 -3.34 -3.76
N ILE A 17 4.71 -3.54 -4.31
CA ILE A 17 3.45 -3.36 -3.59
C ILE A 17 3.29 -4.40 -2.48
N ARG A 18 3.59 -5.67 -2.76
CA ARG A 18 3.54 -6.74 -1.75
C ARG A 18 4.51 -6.46 -0.60
N ARG A 19 5.75 -6.07 -0.90
CA ARG A 19 6.76 -5.70 0.11
C ARG A 19 6.32 -4.50 0.93
N ALA A 20 5.81 -3.45 0.29
CA ALA A 20 5.33 -2.28 1.01
C ALA A 20 4.16 -2.62 1.95
N ALA A 21 3.27 -3.53 1.54
CA ALA A 21 2.18 -4.00 2.40
C ALA A 21 2.70 -4.85 3.57
N GLU A 22 3.65 -5.76 3.34
CA GLU A 22 4.31 -6.56 4.39
C GLU A 22 5.04 -5.66 5.41
N GLU A 23 5.76 -4.64 4.94
CA GLU A 23 6.42 -3.64 5.80
C GLU A 23 5.41 -2.83 6.62
N ALA A 24 4.27 -2.45 6.00
CA ALA A 24 3.26 -1.64 6.66
C ALA A 24 2.53 -2.37 7.80
N VAL A 25 2.32 -3.68 7.64
CA VAL A 25 1.70 -4.51 8.70
C VAL A 25 2.71 -4.99 9.74
N GLY A 26 4.01 -4.87 9.45
CA GLY A 26 5.09 -5.22 10.37
C GLY A 26 5.16 -6.73 10.68
N HIS A 27 5.62 -7.07 11.88
CA HIS A 27 5.71 -8.47 12.32
C HIS A 27 4.33 -9.15 12.29
N LEU A 28 4.31 -10.46 11.98
CA LEU A 28 3.13 -11.32 11.94
C LEU A 28 2.47 -11.51 13.31
N ARG A 29 1.98 -10.43 13.91
CA ARG A 29 1.07 -10.45 15.04
C ARG A 29 -0.35 -10.23 14.53
N PRO A 30 -1.35 -10.81 15.20
CA PRO A 30 -2.73 -10.39 14.98
C PRO A 30 -2.85 -8.87 15.20
N MET A 31 -3.41 -8.18 14.21
CA MET A 31 -3.82 -6.79 14.32
C MET A 31 -5.31 -6.73 14.68
N SER A 32 -5.67 -5.80 15.55
CA SER A 32 -7.07 -5.41 15.74
C SER A 32 -7.63 -4.76 14.48
N HIS A 33 -8.96 -4.75 14.36
CA HIS A 33 -9.63 -4.08 13.25
C HIS A 33 -9.24 -2.59 13.14
N ALA A 34 -9.08 -1.90 14.28
CA ALA A 34 -8.66 -0.51 14.31
C ALA A 34 -7.23 -0.30 13.80
N GLU A 35 -6.29 -1.19 14.15
CA GLU A 35 -4.92 -1.15 13.64
C GLU A 35 -4.89 -1.36 12.12
N ILE A 36 -5.69 -2.29 11.60
CA ILE A 36 -5.82 -2.52 10.15
C ILE A 36 -6.33 -1.26 9.44
N LEU A 37 -7.40 -0.63 9.97
CA LEU A 37 -7.94 0.60 9.41
C LEU A 37 -6.90 1.74 9.41
N LEU A 38 -6.08 1.84 10.46
CA LEU A 38 -5.03 2.85 10.57
C LEU A 38 -3.93 2.64 9.51
N VAL A 39 -3.46 1.40 9.33
CA VAL A 39 -2.46 1.07 8.29
C VAL A 39 -2.97 1.45 6.89
N ILE A 40 -4.23 1.12 6.59
CA ILE A 40 -4.86 1.48 5.31
C ILE A 40 -4.93 3.02 5.15
N ALA A 41 -5.37 3.74 6.19
CA ALA A 41 -5.48 5.19 6.15
C ALA A 41 -4.14 5.88 5.90
N GLN A 42 -3.06 5.39 6.54
CA GLN A 42 -1.71 5.92 6.36
C GLN A 42 -1.18 5.67 4.93
N ALA A 43 -1.43 4.49 4.36
CA ALA A 43 -1.06 4.19 2.99
C ALA A 43 -1.75 5.13 1.98
N ILE A 44 -3.06 5.37 2.15
CA ILE A 44 -3.83 6.31 1.31
C ILE A 44 -3.30 7.74 1.46
N ALA A 45 -2.99 8.18 2.69
CA ALA A 45 -2.45 9.52 2.93
C ALA A 45 -1.09 9.73 2.25
N LYS A 46 -0.19 8.74 2.34
CA LYS A 46 1.12 8.75 1.69
C LYS A 46 0.99 8.83 0.16
N GLU A 47 0.08 8.06 -0.43
CA GLU A 47 -0.18 8.12 -1.87
C GLU A 47 -0.66 9.51 -2.29
N ARG A 48 -1.67 10.07 -1.58
CA ARG A 48 -2.16 11.43 -1.85
C ARG A 48 -1.07 12.50 -1.75
N GLN A 49 -0.12 12.34 -0.83
CA GLN A 49 1.01 13.26 -0.71
C GLN A 49 1.97 13.13 -1.90
N ARG A 50 2.27 11.91 -2.36
CA ARG A 50 3.09 11.67 -3.56
C ARG A 50 2.46 12.26 -4.81
N SER A 51 1.14 12.11 -5.00
CA SER A 51 0.45 12.68 -6.15
C SER A 51 0.55 14.22 -6.17
N LYS A 52 0.56 14.87 -5.01
CA LYS A 52 0.74 16.34 -4.91
C LYS A 52 2.15 16.80 -5.27
N ILE A 53 3.17 16.04 -4.87
CA ILE A 53 4.58 16.35 -5.20
C ILE A 53 4.82 16.22 -6.71
N SER A 54 4.28 15.18 -7.33
CA SER A 54 4.40 14.95 -8.79
C SER A 54 3.76 16.08 -9.63
N GLN A 55 2.68 16.69 -9.15
CA GLN A 55 2.03 17.80 -9.85
C GLN A 55 2.80 19.14 -9.76
N HIS A 56 3.64 19.31 -8.73
CA HIS A 56 4.38 20.57 -8.53
C HIS A 56 5.69 20.64 -9.35
N ASP A 57 6.27 19.50 -9.73
CA ASP A 57 7.57 19.43 -10.43
C ASP A 57 7.45 19.53 -11.96
N GLY A 58 6.23 19.43 -12.52
CA GLY A 58 5.97 19.56 -13.96
C GLY A 58 5.87 21.00 -14.48
N GLY A 59 5.96 22.01 -13.61
CA GLY A 59 5.64 23.41 -13.93
C GLY A 59 6.82 24.33 -14.29
N LYS A 60 8.06 23.83 -14.32
CA LYS A 60 9.25 24.69 -14.54
C LYS A 60 10.07 24.26 -15.77
N ARG A 61 9.51 24.49 -16.96
CA ARG A 61 10.27 24.63 -18.21
C ARG A 61 9.74 25.85 -18.95
N GLY A 62 10.22 27.02 -18.52
CA GLY A 62 10.12 28.30 -19.20
C GLY A 62 11.50 28.92 -19.22
#